data_AF-A0A1G1UYN6-F1
#
_entry.id   AF-A0A1G1UYN6-F1
#
_cell.length_a   1.000
_cell.length_b   1.000
_cell.length_c   1.000
_cell.angle_alpha   90.00
_cell.angle_beta   90.00
_cell.angle_gamma   90.00
#
_symmetry.space_group_name_H-M   'P 1'
#
loop_
_entity.id
_entity.type
_entity.pdbx_description
1 polymer ?
#
loop_
_entity_poly.entity_id
_entity_poly.type
_entity_poly.pdbx_seq_one_letter_code
_entity_poly.pdbx_strand_id
1 'polypeptide(L)' 'MLFLIQYPDGKKIWNGLGGFVEEGETLQEGLAREIEEEMEIIVDKTRLVGKTVRHYPEDVIVCCRFTNPWG' A
#
# COMPACT_ATOMS: atom_id res chain seq x y z
N MET A 1 -11.86 -6.67 -4.16
CA MET A 1 -12.03 -6.66 -2.68
C MET A 1 -11.18 -5.53 -2.08
N LEU A 2 -11.75 -4.67 -1.22
CA LEU A 2 -11.04 -3.54 -0.59
C LEU A 2 -10.79 -3.85 0.89
N PHE A 3 -9.54 -4.00 1.27
CA PHE A 3 -9.14 -4.09 2.67
C PHE A 3 -8.83 -2.69 3.19
N LEU A 4 -9.42 -2.36 4.32
CA LEU A 4 -9.12 -1.14 5.05
C LEU A 4 -8.69 -1.51 6.46
N ILE A 5 -7.61 -0.89 6.93
CA ILE A 5 -7.15 -0.99 8.31
C ILE A 5 -7.42 0.30 9.05
N GLN A 6 -7.65 0.18 10.35
CA GLN A 6 -7.78 1.31 11.25
C GLN A 6 -6.49 1.41 12.08
N TYR A 7 -5.76 2.52 11.94
CA TYR A 7 -4.59 2.73 12.77
C TYR A 7 -4.99 3.02 14.23
N PRO A 8 -4.23 2.50 15.21
CA PRO A 8 -4.57 2.64 16.63
C PRO A 8 -4.38 4.06 17.21
N ASP A 9 -3.98 5.05 16.42
CA ASP A 9 -3.57 6.40 16.85
C ASP A 9 -4.73 7.34 17.31
N GLY A 10 -5.90 6.79 17.62
CA GLY A 10 -7.06 7.54 18.10
C GLY A 10 -7.81 8.32 17.03
N LYS A 11 -7.28 8.40 15.80
CA LYS A 11 -8.02 8.90 14.64
C LYS A 11 -8.70 7.70 14.01
N LYS A 12 -10.04 7.64 14.09
CA LYS A 12 -10.86 6.58 13.45
C LYS A 12 -10.84 6.69 11.92
N ILE A 13 -9.66 6.60 11.33
CA ILE A 13 -9.43 6.71 9.89
C ILE A 13 -9.16 5.30 9.38
N TRP A 14 -9.97 4.89 8.41
CA TRP A 14 -9.77 3.67 7.64
C TRP A 14 -8.87 4.00 6.45
N ASN A 15 -7.74 3.32 6.32
CA ASN A 15 -6.81 3.50 5.22
C ASN A 15 -6.58 2.18 4.48
N GLY A 16 -6.06 2.27 3.25
CA GLY A 16 -5.64 1.06 2.53
C GLY A 16 -4.41 0.42 3.19
N LEU A 17 -4.26 -0.88 3.01
CA LEU A 17 -3.05 -1.62 3.36
C LEU A 17 -1.85 -1.13 2.55
N GLY A 18 -0.67 -1.12 3.17
CA GLY A 18 0.60 -0.84 2.51
C GLY A 18 1.43 0.25 3.17
N GLY A 19 2.69 0.34 2.74
CA GLY A 19 3.69 1.24 3.29
C GLY A 19 4.65 1.78 2.24
N PHE A 20 5.80 2.27 2.72
CA PHE A 20 6.88 2.73 1.86
C PHE A 20 7.64 1.55 1.27
N VAL A 21 8.17 1.74 0.07
CA VAL A 21 9.03 0.74 -0.59
C VAL A 21 10.45 0.93 -0.09
N GLU A 22 11.10 -0.17 0.29
CA GLU A 22 12.46 -0.15 0.81
C GLU A 22 13.51 -0.15 -0.32
N GLU A 23 14.77 0.14 0.02
CA GLU A 23 15.86 0.16 -0.95
C GLU A 23 16.07 -1.24 -1.54
N GLY A 24 16.04 -1.32 -2.88
CA GLY A 24 16.21 -2.58 -3.60
C GLY A 24 14.93 -3.37 -3.87
N GLU A 25 13.78 -2.94 -3.31
CA GLU A 25 12.49 -3.56 -3.57
C GLU A 25 11.82 -3.00 -4.85
N THR A 26 11.08 -3.85 -5.55
CA THR A 26 10.05 -3.39 -6.49
C THR A 26 8.79 -2.96 -5.74
N LEU A 27 7.94 -2.17 -6.39
CA LEU A 27 6.66 -1.73 -5.80
C LEU A 27 5.76 -2.91 -5.38
N GLN A 28 5.82 -4.01 -6.12
CA GLN A 28 5.02 -5.21 -5.86
C GLN A 28 5.58 -6.02 -4.69
N GLU A 29 6.90 -6.12 -4.57
CA GLU A 29 7.54 -6.79 -3.43
C GLU A 29 7.25 -6.04 -2.13
N GLY A 30 7.43 -4.71 -2.11
CA GLY A 30 7.10 -3.90 -0.94
C GLY A 30 5.62 -4.00 -0.56
N LEU A 31 4.70 -3.96 -1.53
CA LEU A 31 3.27 -4.14 -1.25
C LEU A 31 2.96 -5.53 -0.68
N ALA A 32 3.56 -6.60 -1.23
CA ALA A 32 3.32 -7.96 -0.75
C ALA A 32 3.82 -8.12 0.70
N ARG A 33 5.02 -7.61 1.00
CA ARG A 33 5.60 -7.57 2.34
C ARG A 33 4.68 -6.85 3.33
N GLU A 34 4.26 -5.63 3.01
CA GLU A 34 3.41 -4.83 3.91
C GLU A 34 2.05 -5.49 4.19
N ILE A 35 1.44 -6.13 3.18
CA ILE A 35 0.18 -6.87 3.37
C ILE A 35 0.39 -8.09 4.28
N GLU A 36 1.52 -8.80 4.14
CA GLU A 36 1.87 -9.92 5.01
C GLU A 36 2.13 -9.45 6.45
N GLU A 37 2.84 -8.33 6.65
CA GLU A 37 3.11 -7.74 7.97
C GLU A 37 1.84 -7.23 8.67
N GLU A 38 0.94 -6.54 7.94
CA GLU A 38 -0.25 -5.92 8.52
C GLU A 38 -1.40 -6.93 8.74
N MET A 39 -1.48 -8.00 7.93
CA MET A 39 -2.66 -8.86 7.87
C MET A 39 -2.37 -10.38 7.85
N GLU A 40 -1.10 -10.81 7.81
CA GLU A 40 -0.70 -12.22 7.67
C GLU A 40 -1.27 -12.88 6.39
N ILE A 41 -1.42 -12.11 5.31
CA ILE A 41 -1.94 -12.57 4.01
C ILE A 41 -0.83 -12.57 2.97
N ILE A 42 -0.66 -13.71 2.28
CA ILE A 42 0.26 -13.83 1.15
C ILE A 42 -0.46 -13.47 -0.16
N VAL A 43 0.11 -12.53 -0.93
CA VAL A 43 -0.43 -12.09 -2.23
C VAL A 43 0.55 -12.42 -3.35
N ASP A 44 0.11 -13.20 -4.34
CA ASP A 44 0.96 -13.63 -5.47
C ASP A 44 0.85 -12.72 -6.71
N LYS A 45 -0.30 -12.05 -6.88
CA LYS A 45 -0.62 -11.26 -8.07
C LYS A 45 -1.31 -9.97 -7.71
N THR A 46 -0.77 -8.89 -8.24
CA THR A 46 -1.34 -7.56 -8.12
C THR A 46 -1.34 -6.85 -9.47
N ARG A 47 -2.25 -5.91 -9.63
CA ARG A 47 -2.37 -5.05 -10.82
C ARG A 47 -2.39 -3.60 -10.36
N LEU A 48 -1.49 -2.78 -10.91
CA LEU A 48 -1.51 -1.34 -10.67
C LEU A 48 -2.80 -0.74 -11.23
N VAL A 49 -3.52 0.00 -10.40
CA VAL A 49 -4.78 0.66 -10.78
C VAL A 49 -4.68 2.17 -10.81
N GLY A 50 -3.66 2.74 -10.16
CA GLY A 50 -3.46 4.18 -10.19
C GLY A 50 -2.20 4.62 -9.49
N LYS A 51 -1.76 5.83 -9.83
CA LYS A 51 -0.69 6.56 -9.15
C LYS A 51 -1.23 7.91 -8.73
N THR A 52 -0.95 8.33 -7.51
CA THR A 52 -1.19 9.69 -7.05
C THR A 52 0.12 10.28 -6.55
N VAL A 53 0.31 11.58 -6.78
CA VAL A 53 1.51 12.29 -6.36
C VAL A 53 1.11 13.27 -5.26
N ARG A 54 1.84 13.23 -4.15
CA ARG A 54 1.71 14.16 -3.04
C ARG A 54 2.97 14.98 -2.95
N HIS A 55 2.80 16.29 -3.05
CA HIS A 55 3.89 17.25 -2.91
C HIS A 55 3.96 17.73 -1.47
N TYR A 56 5.16 17.66 -0.91
CA TYR A 56 5.55 18.26 0.35
C TYR A 56 6.61 19.33 0.05
N PRO A 57 6.88 20.27 0.97
CA PRO A 57 7.85 21.33 0.73
C PRO A 57 9.24 20.84 0.31
N GLU A 58 9.71 19.73 0.89
CA GLU A 58 11.05 19.17 0.65
C GLU A 58 11.01 17.85 -0.13
N ASP A 59 9.84 17.23 -0.27
CA ASP A 59 9.70 15.85 -0.75
C ASP A 59 8.54 15.67 -1.73
N VAL A 60 8.64 14.63 -2.55
CA VAL A 60 7.53 14.17 -3.40
C VAL A 60 7.29 12.70 -3.14
N ILE A 61 6.07 12.36 -2.71
CA ILE A 61 5.65 10.98 -2.47
C ILE A 61 4.75 10.53 -3.62
N VAL A 62 5.13 9.44 -4.28
CA VAL A 62 4.29 8.79 -5.29
C VAL A 62 3.60 7.58 -4.66
N CYS A 63 2.30 7.69 -4.43
CA CYS A 63 1.49 6.59 -3.93
C CYS A 63 1.02 5.73 -5.12
N CYS A 64 1.38 4.45 -5.12
CA CYS A 64 0.89 3.50 -6.12
C CYS A 64 -0.21 2.62 -5.49
N ARG A 65 -1.36 2.52 -6.15
CA ARG A 65 -2.46 1.67 -5.70
C ARG A 65 -2.55 0.44 -6.58
N PHE A 66 -2.69 -0.72 -5.94
CA PHE A 66 -2.85 -2.00 -6.62
C PHE A 66 -4.16 -2.68 -6.22
N THR A 67 -4.58 -3.63 -7.03
CA THR A 67 -5.72 -4.52 -6.76
C THR A 67 -5.40 -5.95 -7.21
N ASN A 68 -6.20 -6.92 -6.81
CA ASN A 68 -6.08 -8.29 -7.31
C ASN A 68 -6.51 -8.36 -8.79
N PRO A 69 -6.07 -9.36 -9.58
CA PRO A 69 -6.36 -9.42 -11.01
C PRO A 69 -7.86 -9.51 -11.36
N TRP A 70 -8.70 -9.89 -10.39
CA TRP A 70 -10.10 -10.23 -10.62
C TRP A 70 -11.11 -9.14 -10.21
N GLY A 71 -10.66 -8.09 -9.51
CA GLY A 71 -11.53 -6.99 -9.06
C GLY A 71 -12.38 -7.34 -7.84
#